data_AF-A0A8T7JUP1-F1
#
_entry.id   AF-A0A8T7JUP1-F1
#
_cell.length_a   1.000
_cell.length_b   1.000
_cell.length_c   1.000
_cell.angle_alpha   90.00
_cell.angle_beta   90.00
_cell.angle_gamma   90.00
#
_symmetry.space_group_name_H-M   'P 1'
#
loop_
_entity.id
_entity.type
_entity.pdbx_description
1 polymer ?
#
loop_
_entity_poly.entity_id
_entity_poly.type
_entity_poly.pdbx_seq_one_letter_code
_entity_poly.pdbx_strand_id
1 'polypeptide(L)'
;NVGIGTDGPASNNDLDMFEEVRLASFVAKAASNDPTVLPAATALAMATRLGAQALHLGHITGSLEVGKRADLILVDTNPLHNTPRFKRDPMNAYAQLVYASKSTDVTDVMVNGKWLMREHQLLTLNEKELIAQARELAIKIDAFLTEREQSVLSKLIALGGSMEEESFEVQVKVKVEDPSLIVKNLKREEIEINAYKHYRQYDEYFLFDDPSQGRLRFREDDLVNEKGDVENVRARLTLLGVKREDEMGEVLLSRSRFLAPATQSLRFYREYFKPTTEISVEKDRQRWHIKYKNTEFFINLDEVKEPAMGNFLEIKSRTWSRKDADLKADLVRELLDILGVGNAETVTQDYIEILTA
;
A
#
# COMPACT_ATOMS: atom_id res chain seq x y z
N ASN A 1 -8.87 36.31 -1.80
CA ASN A 1 -8.76 36.14 -3.26
C ASN A 1 -8.77 34.65 -3.56
N VAL A 2 -9.52 34.17 -4.55
CA VAL A 2 -9.64 32.74 -4.87
C VAL A 2 -9.39 32.54 -6.36
N GLY A 3 -8.40 31.70 -6.69
CA GLY A 3 -8.12 31.24 -8.06
C GLY A 3 -8.60 29.81 -8.28
N ILE A 4 -8.54 29.34 -9.53
CA ILE A 4 -8.84 27.95 -9.91
C ILE A 4 -7.60 27.36 -10.57
N GLY A 5 -7.33 26.07 -10.32
CA GLY A 5 -6.27 25.30 -10.96
C GLY A 5 -6.68 23.83 -11.04
N THR A 6 -6.08 23.11 -11.98
CA THR A 6 -6.42 21.72 -12.34
C THR A 6 -5.81 20.67 -11.44
N ASP A 7 -4.79 21.02 -10.64
CA ASP A 7 -3.80 20.07 -10.12
C ASP A 7 -3.03 19.36 -11.26
N GLY A 8 -2.25 18.33 -10.94
CA GLY A 8 -1.50 17.52 -11.91
C GLY A 8 -2.35 16.47 -12.64
N PRO A 9 -1.90 16.01 -13.83
CA PRO A 9 -2.62 15.01 -14.62
C PRO A 9 -2.58 13.58 -14.03
N ALA A 10 -2.07 13.40 -12.82
CA ALA A 10 -2.14 12.14 -12.07
C ALA A 10 -3.34 12.09 -11.09
N SER A 11 -4.04 13.21 -10.90
CA SER A 11 -5.13 13.39 -9.93
C SER A 11 -6.34 14.14 -10.50
N ASN A 12 -6.39 14.32 -11.82
CA ASN A 12 -7.48 14.95 -12.56
C ASN A 12 -7.67 14.18 -13.87
N ASN A 13 -6.56 14.20 -14.62
CA ASN A 13 -6.16 13.45 -15.81
C ASN A 13 -6.22 14.21 -17.14
N ASP A 14 -6.69 15.46 -17.12
CA ASP A 14 -6.37 16.46 -18.15
C ASP A 14 -5.93 17.80 -17.51
N LEU A 15 -5.85 18.85 -18.32
CA LEU A 15 -5.52 20.21 -17.89
C LEU A 15 -6.56 21.22 -18.43
N ASP A 16 -7.83 20.84 -18.49
CA ASP A 16 -8.91 21.65 -19.05
C ASP A 16 -9.49 22.68 -18.05
N MET A 17 -9.04 23.92 -18.17
CA MET A 17 -9.54 25.03 -17.35
C MET A 17 -11.01 25.38 -17.61
N PHE A 18 -11.61 25.07 -18.77
CA PHE A 18 -13.04 25.33 -18.98
C PHE A 18 -13.89 24.36 -18.15
N GLU A 19 -13.48 23.10 -18.06
CA GLU A 19 -14.13 22.12 -17.20
C GLU A 19 -13.99 22.47 -15.73
N GLU A 20 -12.79 22.83 -15.26
CA GLU A 20 -12.57 23.22 -13.86
C GLU A 20 -13.40 24.44 -13.44
N VAL A 21 -13.51 25.45 -14.32
CA VAL A 21 -14.32 26.64 -14.03
C VAL A 21 -15.81 26.31 -13.94
N ARG A 22 -16.29 25.42 -14.80
CA ARG A 22 -17.66 24.92 -14.74
C ARG A 22 -17.91 24.09 -13.50
N LEU A 23 -16.99 23.18 -13.18
CA LEU A 23 -17.07 22.29 -12.03
C LEU A 23 -17.09 23.09 -10.73
N ALA A 24 -16.18 24.05 -10.56
CA ALA A 24 -16.17 24.97 -9.41
C ALA A 24 -17.53 25.65 -9.22
N SER A 25 -18.12 26.14 -10.31
CA SER A 25 -19.44 26.78 -10.31
C SER A 25 -20.57 25.83 -9.89
N PHE A 26 -20.58 24.59 -10.37
CA PHE A 26 -21.61 23.60 -10.03
C PHE A 26 -21.46 23.03 -8.62
N VAL A 27 -20.24 22.67 -8.22
CA VAL A 27 -19.95 22.14 -6.88
C VAL A 27 -20.30 23.17 -5.82
N ALA A 28 -19.98 24.46 -6.01
CA ALA A 28 -20.34 25.51 -5.06
C ALA A 28 -21.86 25.63 -4.86
N LYS A 29 -22.65 25.52 -5.94
CA LYS A 29 -24.12 25.54 -5.87
C LYS A 29 -24.67 24.31 -5.14
N ALA A 30 -24.16 23.13 -5.47
CA ALA A 30 -24.58 21.89 -4.84
C ALA A 30 -24.24 21.87 -3.34
N ALA A 31 -23.02 22.25 -2.98
CA ALA A 31 -22.55 22.28 -1.59
C ALA A 31 -23.30 23.29 -0.72
N SER A 32 -23.71 24.43 -1.29
CA SER A 32 -24.48 25.46 -0.58
C SER A 32 -25.99 25.25 -0.64
N ASN A 33 -26.46 24.33 -1.49
CA ASN A 33 -27.87 24.17 -1.86
C ASN A 33 -28.52 25.49 -2.34
N ASP A 34 -27.75 26.34 -3.02
CA ASP A 34 -28.19 27.63 -3.55
C ASP A 34 -27.71 27.80 -5.00
N PRO A 35 -28.63 27.82 -6.00
CA PRO A 35 -28.26 27.93 -7.40
C PRO A 35 -27.72 29.31 -7.80
N THR A 36 -27.81 30.32 -6.94
CA THR A 36 -27.33 31.68 -7.19
C THR A 36 -25.86 31.87 -6.81
N VAL A 37 -25.29 30.95 -6.02
CA VAL A 37 -23.90 31.00 -5.58
C VAL A 37 -22.95 30.76 -6.75
N LEU A 38 -21.86 31.54 -6.77
CA LEU A 38 -20.79 31.50 -7.78
C LEU A 38 -21.34 31.62 -9.21
N PRO A 39 -21.90 32.79 -9.59
CA PRO A 39 -22.39 33.01 -10.95
C PRO A 39 -21.24 32.97 -11.97
N ALA A 40 -21.56 32.71 -13.24
CA ALA A 40 -20.58 32.50 -14.31
C ALA A 40 -19.52 33.60 -14.42
N ALA A 41 -19.92 34.88 -14.29
CA ALA A 41 -18.98 35.99 -14.32
C ALA A 41 -17.93 35.94 -13.20
N THR A 42 -18.34 35.48 -12.01
CA THR A 42 -17.42 35.30 -10.87
C THR A 42 -16.53 34.09 -11.07
N ALA A 43 -17.06 32.97 -11.57
CA ALA A 43 -16.27 31.78 -11.89
C ALA A 43 -15.19 32.09 -12.96
N LEU A 44 -15.53 32.81 -14.02
CA LEU A 44 -14.55 33.25 -15.02
C LEU A 44 -13.52 34.22 -14.42
N ALA A 45 -13.93 35.10 -13.52
CA ALA A 45 -12.99 35.99 -12.82
C ALA A 45 -12.01 35.19 -11.94
N MET A 46 -12.45 34.11 -11.30
CA MET A 46 -11.60 33.16 -10.55
C MET A 46 -10.53 32.53 -11.44
N ALA A 47 -10.88 32.18 -12.68
CA ALA A 47 -9.98 31.62 -13.68
C ALA A 47 -8.98 32.61 -14.30
N THR A 48 -9.26 33.92 -14.19
CA THR A 48 -8.52 34.97 -14.92
C THR A 48 -7.95 36.00 -13.95
N ARG A 49 -8.68 37.10 -13.69
CA ARG A 49 -8.22 38.24 -12.90
C ARG A 49 -7.84 37.85 -11.47
N LEU A 50 -8.68 37.05 -10.80
CA LEU A 50 -8.43 36.61 -9.43
C LEU A 50 -7.32 35.55 -9.39
N GLY A 51 -7.22 34.66 -10.38
CA GLY A 51 -6.06 33.76 -10.53
C GLY A 51 -4.74 34.53 -10.66
N ALA A 52 -4.69 35.55 -11.53
CA ALA A 52 -3.53 36.42 -11.67
C ALA A 52 -3.20 37.15 -10.37
N GLN A 53 -4.21 37.63 -9.62
CA GLN A 53 -4.00 38.23 -8.30
C GLN A 53 -3.43 37.24 -7.28
N ALA A 54 -3.84 35.96 -7.33
CA ALA A 54 -3.38 34.93 -6.40
C ALA A 54 -1.90 34.59 -6.64
N LEU A 55 -1.45 34.73 -7.89
CA LEU A 55 -0.05 34.59 -8.30
C LEU A 55 0.75 35.91 -8.19
N HIS A 56 0.17 36.98 -7.63
CA HIS A 56 0.75 38.32 -7.57
C HIS A 56 1.07 38.96 -8.94
N LEU A 57 0.45 38.48 -10.02
CA LEU A 57 0.58 38.95 -11.40
C LEU A 57 -0.58 39.86 -11.84
N GLY A 58 -1.54 40.17 -10.96
CA GLY A 58 -2.75 40.93 -11.32
C GLY A 58 -2.50 42.36 -11.82
N HIS A 59 -1.30 42.91 -11.62
CA HIS A 59 -0.87 44.19 -12.20
C HIS A 59 -0.30 44.05 -13.62
N ILE A 60 0.04 42.83 -14.03
CA ILE A 60 0.66 42.50 -15.32
C ILE A 60 -0.37 41.90 -16.29
N THR A 61 -1.26 41.03 -15.80
CA THR A 61 -2.19 40.23 -16.63
C THR A 61 -3.49 39.90 -15.90
N GLY A 62 -4.36 39.09 -16.52
CA GLY A 62 -5.63 38.60 -15.98
C GLY A 62 -6.86 39.45 -16.34
N SER A 63 -6.68 40.59 -17.00
CA SER A 63 -7.77 41.46 -17.48
C SER A 63 -7.33 42.29 -18.69
N LEU A 64 -8.30 42.66 -19.53
CA LEU A 64 -8.10 43.47 -20.73
C LEU A 64 -8.13 44.96 -20.37
N GLU A 65 -7.02 45.48 -19.87
CA GLU A 65 -6.86 46.88 -19.46
C GLU A 65 -5.61 47.48 -20.12
N VAL A 66 -5.67 48.76 -20.47
CA VAL A 66 -4.53 49.47 -21.06
C VAL A 66 -3.33 49.40 -20.09
N GLY A 67 -2.15 49.03 -20.61
CA GLY A 67 -0.92 48.89 -19.84
C GLY A 67 -0.62 47.46 -19.36
N LYS A 68 -1.57 46.53 -19.43
CA LYS A 68 -1.33 45.11 -19.16
C LYS A 68 -0.78 44.36 -20.38
N ARG A 69 -0.18 43.19 -20.14
CA ARG A 69 0.28 42.29 -21.21
C ARG A 69 -0.90 41.78 -22.01
N ALA A 70 -0.68 41.63 -23.32
CA ALA A 70 -1.65 41.01 -24.22
C ALA A 70 -1.61 39.48 -24.09
N ASP A 71 -2.21 38.99 -23.01
CA ASP A 71 -2.47 37.57 -22.76
C ASP A 71 -3.94 37.30 -23.07
N LEU A 72 -4.22 36.71 -24.24
CA LEU A 72 -5.55 36.62 -24.83
C LEU A 72 -5.86 35.19 -25.29
N ILE A 73 -7.13 34.83 -25.24
CA ILE A 73 -7.68 33.69 -25.97
C ILE A 73 -8.86 34.14 -26.82
N LEU A 74 -9.04 33.52 -27.98
CA LEU A 74 -10.26 33.65 -28.80
C LEU A 74 -11.03 32.35 -28.70
N VAL A 75 -12.34 32.44 -28.50
CA VAL A 75 -13.24 31.29 -28.33
C VAL A 75 -14.35 31.38 -29.36
N ASP A 76 -14.47 30.36 -30.21
CA ASP A 76 -15.57 30.25 -31.17
C ASP A 76 -16.87 29.82 -30.46
N THR A 77 -17.89 30.66 -30.58
CA THR A 77 -19.19 30.45 -29.96
C THR A 77 -20.28 30.13 -30.97
N ASN A 78 -19.90 29.80 -32.21
CA ASN A 78 -20.79 29.35 -33.28
C ASN A 78 -20.99 27.83 -33.40
N PRO A 79 -20.19 26.92 -32.79
CA PRO A 79 -20.44 25.49 -32.88
C PRO A 79 -21.84 25.09 -32.42
N LEU A 80 -22.31 23.93 -32.90
CA LEU A 80 -23.66 23.43 -32.64
C LEU A 80 -23.96 23.31 -31.14
N HIS A 81 -23.02 22.81 -30.33
CA HIS A 81 -23.19 22.65 -28.87
C HIS A 81 -23.28 23.98 -28.13
N ASN A 82 -22.89 25.08 -28.76
CA ASN A 82 -22.85 26.41 -28.17
C ASN A 82 -23.95 27.35 -28.75
N THR A 83 -24.86 26.80 -29.56
CA THR A 83 -25.94 27.54 -30.24
C THR A 83 -27.30 27.12 -29.67
N PRO A 84 -28.27 28.04 -29.44
CA PRO A 84 -28.31 29.46 -29.84
C PRO A 84 -27.67 30.44 -28.84
N ARG A 85 -27.41 31.66 -29.34
CA ARG A 85 -26.92 32.78 -28.53
C ARG A 85 -28.03 33.74 -28.14
N PHE A 86 -28.21 33.95 -26.83
CA PHE A 86 -29.17 34.92 -26.31
C PHE A 86 -28.51 36.26 -26.00
N LYS A 87 -29.00 37.33 -26.61
CA LYS A 87 -28.41 38.68 -26.47
C LYS A 87 -29.17 39.63 -25.53
N ARG A 88 -30.21 39.14 -24.86
CA ARG A 88 -31.09 39.98 -24.00
C ARG A 88 -30.39 40.59 -22.79
N ASP A 89 -29.33 39.95 -22.31
CA ASP A 89 -28.57 40.33 -21.12
C ASP A 89 -27.07 40.25 -21.47
N PRO A 90 -26.28 41.33 -21.25
CA PRO A 90 -24.82 41.29 -21.42
C PRO A 90 -24.14 40.16 -20.64
N MET A 91 -24.70 39.73 -19.51
CA MET A 91 -24.16 38.65 -18.70
C MET A 91 -24.25 37.26 -19.35
N ASN A 92 -25.08 37.11 -20.39
CA ASN A 92 -25.24 35.84 -21.10
C ASN A 92 -23.94 35.36 -21.76
N ALA A 93 -23.02 36.27 -22.12
CA ALA A 93 -21.71 35.89 -22.66
C ALA A 93 -20.90 35.07 -21.65
N TYR A 94 -20.93 35.44 -20.36
CA TYR A 94 -20.26 34.66 -19.31
C TYR A 94 -20.90 33.29 -19.13
N ALA A 95 -22.24 33.23 -19.14
CA ALA A 95 -22.96 31.96 -19.05
C ALA A 95 -22.61 31.04 -20.23
N GLN A 96 -22.48 31.60 -21.43
CA GLN A 96 -22.10 30.86 -22.62
C GLN A 96 -20.66 30.31 -22.52
N LEU A 97 -19.72 31.14 -22.05
CA LEU A 97 -18.32 30.72 -21.85
C LEU A 97 -18.20 29.64 -20.76
N VAL A 98 -18.83 29.81 -19.61
CA VAL A 98 -18.67 28.90 -18.46
C VAL A 98 -19.49 27.62 -18.61
N TYR A 99 -20.74 27.72 -19.05
CA TYR A 99 -21.67 26.59 -19.00
C TYR A 99 -21.81 25.82 -20.32
N ALA A 100 -21.44 26.39 -21.46
CA ALA A 100 -21.62 25.75 -22.78
C ALA A 100 -20.31 25.54 -23.56
N SER A 101 -19.36 26.46 -23.46
CA SER A 101 -18.12 26.41 -24.26
C SER A 101 -17.16 25.33 -23.76
N LYS A 102 -16.36 24.77 -24.67
CA LYS A 102 -15.36 23.73 -24.38
C LYS A 102 -13.95 24.26 -24.64
N SER A 103 -12.92 23.62 -24.09
CA SER A 103 -11.52 23.95 -24.43
C SER A 103 -11.23 23.86 -25.93
N THR A 104 -11.87 22.93 -26.63
CA THR A 104 -11.77 22.77 -28.08
C THR A 104 -12.35 23.93 -28.88
N ASP A 105 -13.13 24.81 -28.25
CA ASP A 105 -13.67 26.01 -28.90
C ASP A 105 -12.63 27.15 -28.94
N VAL A 106 -11.48 27.01 -28.25
CA VAL A 106 -10.40 27.99 -28.30
C VAL A 106 -9.69 27.91 -29.64
N THR A 107 -9.74 28.99 -30.42
CA THR A 107 -9.15 29.05 -31.77
C THR A 107 -7.74 29.64 -31.76
N ASP A 108 -7.49 30.62 -30.90
CA ASP A 108 -6.24 31.38 -30.88
C ASP A 108 -5.81 31.67 -29.44
N VAL A 109 -4.50 31.63 -29.20
CA VAL A 109 -3.89 31.93 -27.90
C VAL A 109 -2.71 32.88 -28.12
N MET A 110 -2.71 33.98 -27.37
CA MET A 110 -1.62 34.96 -27.35
C MET A 110 -1.09 35.09 -25.93
N VAL A 111 0.24 35.17 -25.80
CA VAL A 111 0.91 35.50 -24.54
C VAL A 111 1.91 36.63 -24.80
N ASN A 112 1.79 37.71 -24.04
CA ASN A 112 2.62 38.90 -24.13
C ASN A 112 2.76 39.43 -25.58
N GLY A 113 1.65 39.48 -26.31
CA GLY A 113 1.63 39.98 -27.69
C GLY A 113 2.09 38.96 -28.75
N LYS A 114 2.49 37.74 -28.36
CA LYS A 114 2.97 36.70 -29.27
C LYS A 114 1.93 35.59 -29.40
N TRP A 115 1.57 35.25 -30.63
CA TRP A 115 0.69 34.11 -30.91
C TRP A 115 1.40 32.79 -30.61
N LEU A 116 0.80 31.99 -29.74
CA LEU A 116 1.23 30.61 -29.44
C LEU A 116 0.38 29.58 -30.19
N MET A 117 -0.89 29.92 -30.44
CA MET A 117 -1.82 29.15 -31.25
C MET A 117 -2.62 30.10 -32.12
N ARG A 118 -2.90 29.71 -33.38
CA ARG A 118 -3.75 30.48 -34.29
C ARG A 118 -4.56 29.55 -35.17
N GLU A 119 -5.86 29.79 -35.32
CA GLU A 119 -6.77 28.92 -36.10
C GLU A 119 -6.61 27.42 -35.74
N HIS A 120 -6.55 27.11 -34.44
CA HIS A 120 -6.28 25.78 -33.85
C HIS A 120 -4.92 25.16 -34.18
N GLN A 121 -3.97 25.91 -34.75
CA GLN A 121 -2.61 25.42 -35.02
C GLN A 121 -1.64 25.96 -33.97
N LEU A 122 -0.96 25.08 -33.24
CA LEU A 122 0.15 25.44 -32.35
C LEU A 122 1.34 25.95 -33.17
N LEU A 123 1.85 27.14 -32.83
CA LEU A 123 2.92 27.82 -33.56
C LEU A 123 4.31 27.62 -32.96
N THR A 124 4.38 27.01 -31.77
CA THR A 124 5.61 26.91 -30.98
C THR A 124 5.98 25.47 -30.58
N LEU A 125 5.14 24.50 -30.91
CA LEU A 125 5.29 23.10 -30.54
C LEU A 125 4.96 22.19 -31.72
N ASN A 126 5.61 21.03 -31.80
CA ASN A 126 5.28 19.97 -32.75
C ASN A 126 4.49 18.87 -32.02
N GLU A 127 3.18 18.85 -32.22
CA GLU A 127 2.28 17.90 -31.53
C GLU A 127 2.65 16.44 -31.80
N LYS A 128 3.01 16.10 -33.06
CA LYS A 128 3.34 14.72 -33.44
C LYS A 128 4.59 14.24 -32.70
N GLU A 129 5.58 15.11 -32.56
CA GLU A 129 6.82 14.81 -31.84
C GLU A 129 6.57 14.65 -30.33
N LEU A 130 5.79 15.55 -29.72
CA LEU A 130 5.42 15.45 -28.31
C LEU A 130 4.66 14.16 -28.00
N ILE A 131 3.71 13.77 -28.85
CA ILE A 131 2.97 12.51 -28.70
C ILE A 131 3.92 11.30 -28.80
N ALA A 132 4.89 11.34 -29.70
CA ALA A 132 5.88 10.27 -29.82
C ALA A 132 6.74 10.17 -28.55
N GLN A 133 7.27 11.30 -28.05
CA GLN A 133 8.07 11.34 -26.81
C GLN A 133 7.26 10.86 -25.59
N ALA A 134 6.00 11.26 -25.48
CA ALA A 134 5.11 10.82 -24.40
C ALA A 134 4.87 9.29 -24.44
N ARG A 135 4.70 8.71 -25.64
CA ARG A 135 4.56 7.24 -25.80
C ARG A 135 5.83 6.49 -25.41
N GLU A 136 7.01 7.02 -25.72
CA GLU A 136 8.27 6.41 -25.29
C GLU A 136 8.43 6.43 -23.76
N LEU A 137 8.00 7.51 -23.10
CA LEU A 137 7.98 7.58 -21.64
C LEU A 137 6.96 6.61 -21.04
N ALA A 138 5.77 6.50 -21.62
CA ALA A 138 4.74 5.54 -21.19
C ALA A 138 5.28 4.10 -21.20
N ILE A 139 5.97 3.68 -22.26
CA ILE A 139 6.60 2.35 -22.35
C ILE A 139 7.59 2.12 -21.20
N LYS A 140 8.41 3.14 -20.86
CA LYS A 140 9.37 3.03 -19.75
C LYS A 140 8.69 2.94 -18.38
N ILE A 141 7.64 3.72 -18.19
CA ILE A 141 6.82 3.70 -16.96
C ILE A 141 6.13 2.34 -16.84
N ASP A 142 5.52 1.83 -17.91
CA ASP A 142 4.86 0.53 -17.93
C ASP A 142 5.84 -0.61 -17.63
N ALA A 143 7.04 -0.57 -18.22
CA ALA A 143 8.07 -1.57 -17.93
C ALA A 143 8.47 -1.56 -16.44
N PHE A 144 8.72 -0.38 -15.88
CA PHE A 144 9.03 -0.21 -14.46
C PHE A 144 7.89 -0.69 -13.55
N LEU A 145 6.65 -0.30 -13.87
CA LEU A 145 5.48 -0.70 -13.09
C LEU A 145 5.22 -2.21 -13.20
N THR A 146 5.40 -2.81 -14.37
CA THR A 146 5.26 -4.26 -14.56
C THR A 146 6.27 -5.01 -13.72
N GLU A 147 7.55 -4.64 -13.76
CA GLU A 147 8.60 -5.26 -12.94
C GLU A 147 8.30 -5.09 -11.44
N ARG A 148 7.89 -3.89 -11.03
CA ARG A 148 7.54 -3.58 -9.65
C ARG A 148 6.29 -4.34 -9.17
N GLU A 149 5.27 -4.47 -10.01
CA GLU A 149 4.01 -5.14 -9.67
C GLU A 149 4.16 -6.66 -9.64
N GLN A 150 5.08 -7.22 -10.43
CA GLN A 150 5.48 -8.62 -10.31
C GLN A 150 6.27 -8.88 -9.03
N SER A 151 7.02 -7.92 -8.52
CA SER A 151 7.77 -8.06 -7.28
C SER A 151 6.87 -7.96 -6.04
N VAL A 152 6.58 -9.11 -5.41
CA VAL A 152 5.88 -9.18 -4.12
C VAL A 152 6.58 -8.33 -3.05
N LEU A 153 7.92 -8.37 -3.01
CA LEU A 153 8.70 -7.54 -2.11
C LEU A 153 8.43 -6.05 -2.35
N SER A 154 8.51 -5.58 -3.60
CA SER A 154 8.32 -4.17 -3.92
C SER A 154 6.91 -3.67 -3.58
N LYS A 155 5.90 -4.52 -3.79
CA LYS A 155 4.52 -4.30 -3.32
C LYS A 155 4.44 -4.20 -1.79
N LEU A 156 5.16 -5.07 -1.06
CA LEU A 156 5.21 -5.04 0.40
C LEU A 156 5.89 -3.78 0.95
N ILE A 157 7.02 -3.35 0.35
CA ILE A 157 7.72 -2.10 0.75
C ILE A 157 6.77 -0.90 0.63
N ALA A 158 6.01 -0.83 -0.47
CA ALA A 158 5.11 0.29 -0.76
C ALA A 158 3.97 0.46 0.25
N LEU A 159 3.52 -0.64 0.89
CA LEU A 159 2.40 -0.61 1.83
C LEU A 159 2.74 -0.06 3.22
N GLY A 160 4.01 -0.07 3.62
CA GLY A 160 4.34 0.25 5.02
C GLY A 160 5.79 0.52 5.34
N GLY A 161 6.65 0.75 4.34
CA GLY A 161 8.08 1.06 4.57
C GLY A 161 8.81 -0.07 5.28
N SER A 162 8.64 -1.30 4.77
CA SER A 162 9.11 -2.57 5.37
C SER A 162 10.42 -2.43 6.14
N MET A 163 10.44 -2.95 7.37
CA MET A 163 11.68 -3.07 8.12
C MET A 163 12.35 -4.40 7.75
N GLU A 164 13.59 -4.34 7.28
CA GLU A 164 14.45 -5.51 7.17
C GLU A 164 14.99 -5.86 8.56
N GLU A 165 14.60 -7.03 9.09
CA GLU A 165 15.23 -7.59 10.29
C GLU A 165 16.21 -8.69 9.86
N GLU A 166 17.49 -8.33 9.63
CA GLU A 166 18.57 -9.30 9.43
C GLU A 166 18.98 -9.97 10.75
N SER A 167 18.18 -10.89 11.28
CA SER A 167 18.59 -11.73 12.41
C SER A 167 18.57 -13.21 12.03
N PHE A 168 19.52 -13.99 12.56
CA PHE A 168 19.42 -15.44 12.58
C PHE A 168 18.27 -15.83 13.50
N GLU A 169 17.28 -16.56 12.96
CA GLU A 169 16.26 -17.22 13.78
C GLU A 169 16.62 -18.69 13.91
N VAL A 170 16.84 -19.12 15.17
CA VAL A 170 17.05 -20.51 15.57
C VAL A 170 15.69 -21.07 15.94
N GLN A 171 15.26 -22.11 15.24
CA GLN A 171 13.94 -22.71 15.45
C GLN A 171 13.99 -24.23 15.39
N VAL A 172 13.29 -24.89 16.31
CA VAL A 172 12.94 -26.31 16.23
C VAL A 172 11.44 -26.46 16.37
N LYS A 173 10.86 -27.40 15.63
CA LYS A 173 9.46 -27.80 15.75
C LYS A 173 9.38 -29.31 15.90
N VAL A 174 8.53 -29.78 16.80
CA VAL A 174 8.36 -31.21 17.09
C VAL A 174 6.87 -31.50 17.22
N LYS A 175 6.41 -32.62 16.67
CA LYS A 175 5.03 -33.06 16.86
C LYS A 175 4.87 -33.68 18.24
N VAL A 176 3.77 -33.36 18.93
CA VAL A 176 3.53 -33.77 20.32
C VAL A 176 2.19 -34.48 20.41
N GLU A 177 2.17 -35.65 21.05
CA GLU A 177 0.92 -36.38 21.30
C GLU A 177 0.21 -35.85 22.55
N ASP A 178 0.94 -35.69 23.67
CA ASP A 178 0.40 -35.14 24.92
C ASP A 178 1.09 -33.81 25.31
N PRO A 179 0.43 -32.66 25.09
CA PRO A 179 0.97 -31.36 25.49
C PRO A 179 1.11 -31.16 27.00
N SER A 180 0.41 -31.96 27.82
CA SER A 180 0.34 -31.79 29.28
C SER A 180 1.71 -31.95 29.94
N LEU A 181 2.54 -32.84 29.41
CA LEU A 181 3.89 -33.10 29.90
C LEU A 181 4.79 -31.85 29.75
N ILE A 182 4.66 -31.14 28.63
CA ILE A 182 5.43 -29.93 28.33
C ILE A 182 5.06 -28.83 29.31
N VAL A 183 3.76 -28.57 29.50
CA VAL A 183 3.26 -27.56 30.43
C VAL A 183 3.70 -27.85 31.86
N LYS A 184 3.76 -29.14 32.25
CA LYS A 184 4.29 -29.55 33.55
C LYS A 184 5.79 -29.30 33.67
N ASN A 185 6.57 -29.69 32.66
CA ASN A 185 8.03 -29.55 32.65
C ASN A 185 8.50 -28.09 32.54
N LEU A 186 7.71 -27.20 31.96
CA LEU A 186 7.98 -25.75 31.94
C LEU A 186 8.06 -25.12 33.34
N LYS A 187 7.51 -25.80 34.37
CA LYS A 187 7.51 -25.30 35.77
C LYS A 187 8.74 -25.74 36.58
N ARG A 188 9.74 -26.35 35.95
CA ARG A 188 11.00 -26.71 36.61
C ARG A 188 11.77 -25.46 37.03
N GLU A 189 12.46 -25.52 38.17
CA GLU A 189 13.19 -24.38 38.75
C GLU A 189 14.29 -23.81 37.85
N GLU A 190 14.80 -24.62 36.91
CA GLU A 190 15.82 -24.25 35.93
C GLU A 190 15.31 -23.32 34.81
N ILE A 191 13.97 -23.20 34.66
CA ILE A 191 13.31 -22.40 33.63
C ILE A 191 12.62 -21.20 34.29
N GLU A 192 13.11 -20.01 34.00
CA GLU A 192 12.47 -18.76 34.43
C GLU A 192 11.43 -18.34 33.39
N ILE A 193 10.15 -18.21 33.78
CA ILE A 193 9.08 -17.76 32.89
C ILE A 193 8.91 -16.25 33.06
N ASN A 194 9.27 -15.49 32.02
CA ASN A 194 9.16 -14.04 31.99
C ASN A 194 7.74 -13.57 31.61
N ALA A 195 7.07 -14.28 30.70
CA ALA A 195 5.71 -13.95 30.27
C ALA A 195 4.98 -15.15 29.68
N TYR A 196 3.65 -15.11 29.74
CA TYR A 196 2.74 -16.06 29.09
C TYR A 196 1.68 -15.31 28.27
N LYS A 197 1.34 -15.83 27.10
CA LYS A 197 0.25 -15.33 26.25
C LYS A 197 -0.46 -16.47 25.52
N HIS A 198 -1.75 -16.31 25.31
CA HIS A 198 -2.59 -17.22 24.53
C HIS A 198 -3.11 -16.50 23.28
N TYR A 199 -2.92 -17.10 22.12
CA TYR A 199 -3.37 -16.55 20.85
C TYR A 199 -4.24 -17.55 20.08
N ARG A 200 -5.32 -17.06 19.46
CA ARG A 200 -5.89 -17.71 18.28
C ARG A 200 -5.24 -17.06 17.07
N GLN A 201 -4.60 -17.87 16.22
CA GLN A 201 -3.83 -17.38 15.08
C GLN A 201 -4.46 -17.87 13.78
N TYR A 202 -4.69 -16.93 12.88
CA TYR A 202 -5.18 -17.17 11.53
C TYR A 202 -4.09 -16.75 10.54
N ASP A 203 -3.49 -17.73 9.88
CA ASP A 203 -2.47 -17.53 8.87
C ASP A 203 -3.04 -17.79 7.48
N GLU A 204 -3.00 -16.79 6.60
CA GLU A 204 -3.27 -16.95 5.18
C GLU A 204 -1.96 -16.83 4.40
N TYR A 205 -1.60 -17.89 3.68
CA TYR A 205 -0.39 -17.93 2.85
C TYR A 205 -0.75 -17.69 1.39
N PHE A 206 -0.08 -16.71 0.80
CA PHE A 206 -0.15 -16.34 -0.60
C PHE A 206 1.06 -16.89 -1.34
N LEU A 207 0.77 -17.74 -2.33
CA LEU A 207 1.74 -18.37 -3.22
C LEU A 207 1.62 -17.72 -4.60
N PHE A 208 2.76 -17.57 -5.28
CA PHE A 208 2.87 -16.88 -6.57
C PHE A 208 3.49 -17.81 -7.63
N ASP A 209 3.24 -17.53 -8.91
CA ASP A 209 3.70 -18.37 -10.05
C ASP A 209 5.21 -18.54 -10.11
N ASP A 210 5.97 -17.53 -9.67
CA ASP A 210 7.43 -17.56 -9.59
C ASP A 210 7.86 -17.87 -8.14
N PRO A 211 8.32 -19.10 -7.84
CA PRO A 211 8.74 -19.49 -6.50
C PRO A 211 9.90 -18.65 -5.98
N SER A 212 10.70 -18.02 -6.84
CA SER A 212 11.83 -17.18 -6.45
C SER A 212 11.40 -15.92 -5.67
N GLN A 213 10.13 -15.52 -5.82
CA GLN A 213 9.53 -14.38 -5.11
C GLN A 213 9.23 -14.69 -3.64
N GLY A 214 9.36 -15.94 -3.22
CA GLY A 214 8.98 -16.39 -1.88
C GLY A 214 7.48 -16.53 -1.71
N ARG A 215 7.05 -16.57 -0.46
CA ARG A 215 5.63 -16.68 -0.08
C ARG A 215 5.28 -15.56 0.89
N LEU A 216 4.13 -14.93 0.70
CA LEU A 216 3.66 -13.87 1.58
C LEU A 216 2.67 -14.46 2.57
N ARG A 217 2.83 -14.19 3.87
CA ARG A 217 1.89 -14.61 4.90
C ARG A 217 1.19 -13.40 5.49
N PHE A 218 -0.13 -13.38 5.42
CA PHE A 218 -0.98 -12.57 6.29
C PHE A 218 -1.24 -13.35 7.58
N ARG A 219 -0.98 -12.74 8.74
CA ARG A 219 -1.26 -13.33 10.04
C ARG A 219 -2.12 -12.39 10.86
N GLU A 220 -3.22 -12.90 11.37
CA GLU A 220 -4.02 -12.28 12.43
C GLU A 220 -3.78 -13.01 13.75
N ASP A 221 -3.36 -12.24 14.77
CA ASP A 221 -3.06 -12.69 16.12
C ASP A 221 -4.13 -12.14 17.07
N ASP A 222 -5.09 -12.98 17.45
CA ASP A 222 -6.11 -12.68 18.47
C ASP A 222 -5.58 -13.04 19.84
N LEU A 223 -5.27 -12.03 20.67
CA LEU A 223 -4.87 -12.24 22.06
C LEU A 223 -6.09 -12.65 22.88
N VAL A 224 -6.04 -13.83 23.50
CA VAL A 224 -7.12 -14.43 24.27
C VAL A 224 -6.84 -14.30 25.76
N ASN A 225 -7.86 -13.92 26.53
CA ASN A 225 -7.78 -13.86 27.99
C ASN A 225 -8.19 -15.18 28.67
N GLU A 226 -8.09 -15.23 30.00
CA GLU A 226 -8.42 -16.42 30.79
C GLU A 226 -9.88 -16.89 30.64
N LYS A 227 -10.80 -16.00 30.22
CA LYS A 227 -12.21 -16.33 29.98
C LYS A 227 -12.48 -16.87 28.57
N GLY A 228 -11.48 -16.81 27.69
CA GLY A 228 -11.60 -17.21 26.28
C GLY A 228 -12.06 -16.10 25.34
N ASP A 229 -12.16 -14.85 25.83
CA ASP A 229 -12.53 -13.67 25.03
C ASP A 229 -11.29 -13.06 24.36
N VAL A 230 -11.50 -12.45 23.19
CA VAL A 230 -10.44 -11.74 22.45
C VAL A 230 -10.28 -10.32 23.00
N GLU A 231 -9.10 -10.00 23.52
CA GLU A 231 -8.78 -8.68 24.08
C GLU A 231 -8.19 -7.72 23.04
N ASN A 232 -7.39 -8.24 22.12
CA ASN A 232 -6.68 -7.43 21.14
C ASN A 232 -6.40 -8.24 19.88
N VAL A 233 -6.57 -7.59 18.73
CA VAL A 233 -6.32 -8.19 17.41
C VAL A 233 -5.16 -7.46 16.77
N ARG A 234 -4.18 -8.22 16.28
CA ARG A 234 -3.05 -7.66 15.52
C ARG A 234 -2.88 -8.43 14.22
N ALA A 235 -2.90 -7.72 13.10
CA ALA A 235 -2.55 -8.29 11.81
C ALA A 235 -1.15 -7.85 11.32
N ARG A 236 -0.46 -8.74 10.59
CA ARG A 236 0.84 -8.44 9.95
C ARG A 236 1.03 -9.20 8.65
N LEU A 237 1.81 -8.62 7.75
CA LEU A 237 2.35 -9.27 6.57
C LEU A 237 3.79 -9.71 6.82
N THR A 238 4.15 -10.91 6.38
CA THR A 238 5.52 -11.42 6.42
C THR A 238 5.88 -12.02 5.07
N LEU A 239 6.87 -11.45 4.37
CA LEU A 239 7.47 -12.12 3.23
C LEU A 239 8.48 -13.14 3.74
N LEU A 240 8.23 -14.41 3.45
CA LEU A 240 9.10 -15.53 3.78
C LEU A 240 9.93 -15.85 2.53
N GLY A 241 11.25 -15.72 2.65
CA GLY A 241 12.19 -16.01 1.58
C GLY A 241 12.25 -17.49 1.20
N VAL A 242 12.82 -17.76 0.03
CA VAL A 242 12.93 -19.10 -0.59
C VAL A 242 14.09 -19.93 -0.02
N LYS A 243 15.12 -19.27 0.52
CA LYS A 243 16.38 -19.91 0.92
C LYS A 243 16.42 -20.21 2.42
N ARG A 244 16.50 -21.51 2.75
CA ARG A 244 17.09 -22.02 3.98
C ARG A 244 18.61 -21.98 3.81
N GLU A 245 19.35 -21.45 4.78
CA GLU A 245 20.82 -21.37 4.65
C GLU A 245 21.51 -22.67 5.05
N ASP A 246 21.05 -23.33 6.11
CA ASP A 246 21.72 -24.50 6.69
C ASP A 246 20.78 -25.29 7.62
N GLU A 247 21.02 -26.60 7.76
CA GLU A 247 20.39 -27.47 8.75
C GLU A 247 21.47 -27.97 9.72
N MET A 248 21.47 -27.48 10.96
CA MET A 248 22.43 -27.95 11.98
C MET A 248 21.84 -29.12 12.76
N GLY A 249 21.79 -30.28 12.11
CA GLY A 249 21.03 -31.43 12.60
C GLY A 249 19.54 -31.10 12.57
N GLU A 250 18.90 -31.12 13.73
CA GLU A 250 17.44 -30.91 13.88
C GLU A 250 17.02 -29.43 14.00
N VAL A 251 17.98 -28.50 13.99
CA VAL A 251 17.76 -27.07 14.24
C VAL A 251 17.83 -26.26 12.93
N LEU A 252 16.77 -25.51 12.65
CA LEU A 252 16.67 -24.65 11.47
C LEU A 252 17.31 -23.29 11.71
N LEU A 253 18.12 -22.84 10.73
CA LEU A 253 18.65 -21.49 10.63
C LEU A 253 18.09 -20.80 9.39
N SER A 254 17.37 -19.69 9.60
CA SER A 254 16.83 -18.86 8.51
C SER A 254 17.32 -17.42 8.59
N ARG A 255 17.48 -16.77 7.42
CA ARG A 255 17.92 -15.38 7.27
C ARG A 255 16.90 -14.55 6.48
N SER A 256 16.78 -13.28 6.88
CA SER A 256 16.01 -12.19 6.29
C SER A 256 14.49 -12.42 6.17
N ARG A 257 13.71 -11.66 6.96
CA ARG A 257 12.25 -11.57 6.86
C ARG A 257 11.87 -10.11 6.67
N PHE A 258 11.02 -9.84 5.68
CA PHE A 258 10.42 -8.52 5.52
C PHE A 258 9.06 -8.51 6.19
N LEU A 259 8.89 -7.56 7.11
CA LEU A 259 7.66 -7.39 7.87
C LEU A 259 7.01 -6.06 7.51
N ALA A 260 5.69 -6.08 7.37
CA ALA A 260 4.89 -4.87 7.27
C ALA A 260 3.63 -5.01 8.14
N PRO A 261 3.15 -3.92 8.75
CA PRO A 261 1.85 -3.92 9.42
C PRO A 261 0.75 -4.22 8.40
N ALA A 262 -0.26 -5.02 8.79
CA ALA A 262 -1.42 -5.28 7.96
C ALA A 262 -2.57 -4.38 8.43
N THR A 263 -2.72 -3.21 7.81
CA THR A 263 -3.71 -2.19 8.19
C THR A 263 -5.00 -2.25 7.35
N GLN A 264 -5.03 -3.10 6.33
CA GLN A 264 -6.17 -3.29 5.43
C GLN A 264 -6.79 -4.68 5.62
N SER A 265 -7.97 -4.91 5.05
CA SER A 265 -8.63 -6.21 5.11
C SER A 265 -7.88 -7.29 4.33
N LEU A 266 -8.11 -8.57 4.68
CA LEU A 266 -7.57 -9.69 3.91
C LEU A 266 -7.98 -9.63 2.43
N ARG A 267 -9.21 -9.19 2.14
CA ARG A 267 -9.71 -9.00 0.76
C ARG A 267 -8.86 -8.00 -0.01
N PHE A 268 -8.52 -6.85 0.60
CA PHE A 268 -7.65 -5.87 -0.04
C PHE A 268 -6.32 -6.51 -0.44
N TYR A 269 -5.72 -7.31 0.45
CA TYR A 269 -4.44 -7.95 0.16
C TYR A 269 -4.54 -9.02 -0.93
N ARG A 270 -5.64 -9.78 -1.01
CA ARG A 270 -5.90 -10.68 -2.14
C ARG A 270 -5.95 -9.93 -3.47
N GLU A 271 -6.68 -8.82 -3.54
CA GLU A 271 -6.80 -8.00 -4.75
C GLU A 271 -5.49 -7.29 -5.13
N TYR A 272 -4.70 -6.89 -4.14
CA TYR A 272 -3.43 -6.19 -4.32
C TYR A 272 -2.28 -7.13 -4.75
N PHE A 273 -2.11 -8.25 -4.05
CA PHE A 273 -1.03 -9.20 -4.33
C PHE A 273 -1.37 -10.19 -5.44
N LYS A 274 -2.65 -10.52 -5.64
CA LYS A 274 -3.14 -11.46 -6.66
C LYS A 274 -2.40 -12.81 -6.62
N PRO A 275 -2.44 -13.55 -5.49
CA PRO A 275 -1.80 -14.85 -5.40
C PRO A 275 -2.41 -15.85 -6.39
N THR A 276 -1.59 -16.79 -6.86
CA THR A 276 -2.05 -17.94 -7.67
C THR A 276 -2.74 -18.98 -6.81
N THR A 277 -2.27 -19.15 -5.57
CA THR A 277 -2.81 -20.15 -4.62
C THR A 277 -2.80 -19.59 -3.22
N GLU A 278 -3.82 -19.96 -2.45
CA GLU A 278 -3.98 -19.57 -1.05
C GLU A 278 -4.06 -20.82 -0.17
N ILE A 279 -3.39 -20.79 0.98
CA ILE A 279 -3.45 -21.85 1.98
C ILE A 279 -3.72 -21.21 3.34
N SER A 280 -4.79 -21.66 3.99
CA SER A 280 -5.19 -21.20 5.32
C SER A 280 -4.69 -22.15 6.41
N VAL A 281 -4.18 -21.59 7.50
CA VAL A 281 -3.82 -22.34 8.71
C VAL A 281 -4.39 -21.64 9.95
N GLU A 282 -5.25 -22.32 10.66
CA GLU A 282 -5.80 -21.88 11.94
C GLU A 282 -5.22 -22.70 13.10
N LYS A 283 -4.73 -21.98 14.12
CA LYS A 283 -4.16 -22.64 15.29
C LYS A 283 -4.37 -21.88 16.57
N ASP A 284 -4.43 -22.63 17.65
CA ASP A 284 -4.44 -22.14 19.01
C ASP A 284 -3.02 -22.23 19.57
N ARG A 285 -2.43 -21.09 19.97
CA ARG A 285 -1.04 -20.99 20.42
C ARG A 285 -0.97 -20.54 21.87
N GLN A 286 -0.32 -21.35 22.67
CA GLN A 286 0.16 -20.96 23.98
C GLN A 286 1.64 -20.61 23.88
N ARG A 287 2.02 -19.38 24.26
CA ARG A 287 3.38 -18.87 24.15
C ARG A 287 3.93 -18.50 25.52
N TRP A 288 5.07 -19.07 25.86
CA TRP A 288 5.89 -18.65 26.99
C TRP A 288 7.15 -17.94 26.50
N HIS A 289 7.44 -16.77 27.08
CA HIS A 289 8.75 -16.16 27.01
C HIS A 289 9.53 -16.62 28.23
N ILE A 290 10.60 -17.37 28.01
CA ILE A 290 11.39 -17.99 29.08
C ILE A 290 12.85 -17.54 29.02
N LYS A 291 13.55 -17.72 30.13
CA LYS A 291 15.01 -17.63 30.21
C LYS A 291 15.55 -18.94 30.75
N TYR A 292 16.50 -19.52 30.03
CA TYR A 292 17.19 -20.76 30.37
C TYR A 292 18.70 -20.57 30.18
N LYS A 293 19.49 -20.84 31.23
CA LYS A 293 20.96 -20.64 31.24
C LYS A 293 21.39 -19.26 30.70
N ASN A 294 20.71 -18.19 31.13
CA ASN A 294 20.93 -16.81 30.69
C ASN A 294 20.59 -16.49 29.22
N THR A 295 19.89 -17.39 28.54
CA THR A 295 19.43 -17.19 27.16
C THR A 295 17.91 -17.16 27.10
N GLU A 296 17.37 -16.19 26.37
CA GLU A 296 15.92 -16.04 26.20
C GLU A 296 15.39 -16.88 25.03
N PHE A 297 14.24 -17.52 25.23
CA PHE A 297 13.54 -18.32 24.23
C PHE A 297 12.05 -18.05 24.25
N PHE A 298 11.40 -18.25 23.10
CA PHE A 298 9.97 -18.41 23.01
C PHE A 298 9.64 -19.90 22.87
N ILE A 299 8.84 -20.42 23.80
CA ILE A 299 8.25 -21.75 23.69
C ILE A 299 6.81 -21.56 23.23
N ASN A 300 6.47 -22.09 22.06
CA ASN A 300 5.11 -22.12 21.55
C ASN A 300 4.59 -23.55 21.57
N LEU A 301 3.42 -23.74 22.15
CA LEU A 301 2.65 -24.96 22.00
C LEU A 301 1.45 -24.63 21.12
N ASP A 302 1.44 -25.22 19.92
CA ASP A 302 0.46 -24.94 18.88
C ASP A 302 -0.46 -26.15 18.71
N GLU A 303 -1.77 -25.97 18.89
CA GLU A 303 -2.79 -26.89 18.41
C GLU A 303 -3.26 -26.42 17.04
N VAL A 304 -2.88 -27.13 15.97
CA VAL A 304 -3.30 -26.75 14.60
C VAL A 304 -4.63 -27.42 14.27
N LYS A 305 -5.66 -26.60 14.16
CA LYS A 305 -7.06 -27.01 14.01
C LYS A 305 -7.45 -27.14 12.56
N GLU A 306 -7.05 -26.17 11.75
CA GLU A 306 -7.31 -26.18 10.32
C GLU A 306 -6.02 -25.96 9.54
N PRO A 307 -5.65 -26.89 8.66
CA PRO A 307 -6.11 -28.28 8.63
C PRO A 307 -5.70 -29.04 9.91
N ALA A 308 -6.47 -30.05 10.30
CA ALA A 308 -6.27 -30.77 11.55
C ALA A 308 -4.94 -31.55 11.53
N MET A 309 -3.92 -31.01 12.21
CA MET A 309 -2.57 -31.61 12.27
C MET A 309 -2.13 -32.01 13.69
N GLY A 310 -2.89 -31.62 14.71
CA GLY A 310 -2.61 -31.93 16.11
C GLY A 310 -1.68 -30.93 16.77
N ASN A 311 -0.98 -31.36 17.83
CA ASN A 311 -0.16 -30.49 18.65
C ASN A 311 1.30 -30.47 18.21
N PHE A 312 1.92 -29.29 18.29
CA PHE A 312 3.32 -29.09 17.98
C PHE A 312 3.97 -28.22 19.05
N LEU A 313 5.17 -28.60 19.47
CA LEU A 313 6.06 -27.76 20.24
C LEU A 313 6.98 -27.02 19.27
N GLU A 314 7.12 -25.72 19.43
CA GLU A 314 8.04 -24.90 18.65
C GLU A 314 8.88 -24.04 19.60
N ILE A 315 10.20 -24.20 19.56
CA ILE A 315 11.15 -23.41 20.35
C ILE A 315 11.83 -22.42 19.41
N LYS A 316 11.82 -21.13 19.74
CA LYS A 316 12.45 -20.07 18.95
C LYS A 316 13.37 -19.18 19.76
N SER A 317 14.46 -18.75 19.14
CA SER A 317 15.24 -17.60 19.58
C SER A 317 15.82 -16.86 18.37
N ARG A 318 16.10 -15.57 18.55
CA ARG A 318 16.77 -14.72 17.54
C ARG A 318 18.16 -14.30 17.99
N THR A 319 19.07 -14.08 17.05
CA THR A 319 20.40 -13.54 17.31
C THR A 319 21.00 -12.89 16.06
N TRP A 320 22.00 -12.04 16.25
CA TRP A 320 22.73 -11.35 15.18
C TRP A 320 24.05 -12.04 14.81
N SER A 321 24.46 -13.07 15.56
CA SER A 321 25.75 -13.74 15.39
C SER A 321 25.56 -15.23 15.11
N ARG A 322 26.23 -15.77 14.09
CA ARG A 322 26.21 -17.21 13.78
C ARG A 322 26.72 -18.06 14.94
N LYS A 323 27.80 -17.64 15.59
CA LYS A 323 28.37 -18.36 16.74
C LYS A 323 27.40 -18.44 17.92
N ASP A 324 26.60 -17.39 18.12
CA ASP A 324 25.56 -17.39 19.15
C ASP A 324 24.34 -18.22 18.72
N ALA A 325 24.06 -18.30 17.42
CA ALA A 325 23.04 -19.19 16.87
C ALA A 325 23.39 -20.66 17.12
N ASP A 326 24.65 -21.05 16.96
CA ASP A 326 25.15 -22.39 17.25
C ASP A 326 24.97 -22.74 18.73
N LEU A 327 25.38 -21.84 19.64
CA LEU A 327 25.20 -22.03 21.09
C LEU A 327 23.71 -22.17 21.45
N LYS A 328 22.85 -21.36 20.84
CA LYS A 328 21.40 -21.41 21.04
C LYS A 328 20.81 -22.71 20.52
N ALA A 329 21.30 -23.24 19.39
CA ALA A 329 20.87 -24.52 18.84
C ALA A 329 21.15 -25.67 19.83
N ASP A 330 22.32 -25.70 20.46
CA ASP A 330 22.65 -26.69 21.48
C ASP A 330 21.73 -26.57 22.71
N LEU A 331 21.48 -25.34 23.18
CA LEU A 331 20.54 -25.10 24.29
C LEU A 331 19.10 -25.50 23.95
N VAL A 332 18.67 -25.37 22.69
CA VAL A 332 17.35 -25.83 22.25
C VAL A 332 17.24 -27.35 22.38
N ARG A 333 18.29 -28.11 22.03
CA ARG A 333 18.29 -29.58 22.20
C ARG A 333 18.16 -29.97 23.67
N GLU A 334 18.91 -29.33 24.56
CA GLU A 334 18.75 -29.54 26.00
C GLU A 334 17.33 -29.21 26.49
N LEU A 335 16.73 -28.12 25.99
CA LEU A 335 15.35 -27.77 26.32
C LEU A 335 14.35 -28.83 25.85
N LEU A 336 14.56 -29.46 24.68
CA LEU A 336 13.70 -30.56 24.23
C LEU A 336 13.77 -31.75 25.19
N ASP A 337 14.96 -32.11 25.66
CA ASP A 337 15.14 -33.17 26.67
C ASP A 337 14.43 -32.84 27.98
N ILE A 338 14.60 -31.62 28.48
CA ILE A 338 13.97 -31.15 29.73
C ILE A 338 12.44 -31.14 29.62
N LEU A 339 11.92 -30.73 28.47
CA LEU A 339 10.49 -30.68 28.19
C LEU A 339 9.90 -32.08 27.94
N GLY A 340 10.72 -33.11 27.81
CA GLY A 340 10.32 -34.51 27.68
C GLY A 340 10.05 -34.97 26.24
N VAL A 341 10.60 -34.26 25.26
CA VAL A 341 10.41 -34.52 23.82
C VAL A 341 11.72 -34.69 23.05
N GLY A 342 12.83 -34.94 23.74
CA GLY A 342 14.16 -35.09 23.12
C GLY A 342 14.31 -36.24 22.12
N ASN A 343 13.45 -37.26 22.19
CA ASN A 343 13.43 -38.39 21.25
C ASN A 343 12.37 -38.26 20.15
N ALA A 344 11.58 -37.18 20.15
CA ALA A 344 10.50 -37.02 19.20
C ALA A 344 11.03 -36.50 17.85
N GLU A 345 10.45 -37.00 16.76
CA GLU A 345 10.89 -36.67 15.41
C GLU A 345 10.72 -35.16 15.14
N THR A 346 11.82 -34.50 14.83
CA THR A 346 11.82 -33.06 14.56
C THR A 346 11.29 -32.77 13.17
N VAL A 347 10.38 -31.81 13.08
CA VAL A 347 9.76 -31.37 11.85
C VAL A 347 10.48 -30.13 11.36
N THR A 348 11.38 -30.32 10.40
CA THR A 348 12.12 -29.21 9.76
C THR A 348 11.25 -28.43 8.78
N GLN A 349 10.03 -28.87 8.50
CA GLN A 349 9.10 -28.22 7.57
C GLN A 349 8.23 -27.16 8.26
N ASP A 350 7.97 -26.04 7.56
CA ASP A 350 6.91 -25.11 7.95
C ASP A 350 5.54 -25.78 7.78
N TYR A 351 4.50 -25.31 8.49
CA TYR A 351 3.16 -25.93 8.40
C TYR A 351 2.65 -26.01 6.96
N ILE A 352 2.92 -24.98 6.16
CA ILE A 352 2.57 -24.98 4.73
C ILE A 352 3.32 -26.08 3.95
N GLU A 353 4.58 -26.33 4.26
CA GLU A 353 5.37 -27.35 3.54
C GLU A 353 4.89 -28.76 3.88
N ILE A 354 4.43 -28.98 5.12
CA ILE A 354 3.76 -30.22 5.52
C ILE A 354 2.46 -30.42 4.72
N LEU A 355 1.78 -29.35 4.35
CA LEU A 355 0.50 -29.40 3.63
C LEU A 355 0.64 -29.49 2.11
N THR A 356 1.78 -29.06 1.57
CA THR A 356 2.07 -29.12 0.14
C THR A 356 2.97 -30.29 -0.26
N ALA A 357 3.53 -31.02 0.72
CA ALA A 357 4.28 -32.26 0.52
C ALA A 357 3.34 -33.46 0.34
#